data_AF-A0A060BXQ7-F1
#
_entry.id   AF-A0A060BXQ7-F1
#
_cell.length_a   1.000
_cell.length_b   1.000
_cell.length_c   1.000
_cell.angle_alpha   90.00
_cell.angle_beta   90.00
_cell.angle_gamma   90.00
#
_symmetry.space_group_name_H-M   'P 1'
#
loop_
_entity.id
_entity.type
_entity.pdbx_description
1 polymer ?
#
loop_
_entity_poly.entity_id
_entity_poly.type
_entity_poly.pdbx_seq_one_letter_code
_entity_poly.pdbx_strand_id
1 'polypeptide(L)'
;SLDYTISEASKLGIKLILPMVNNWDDFGGMDQYVTWAGASKHDDFYTNETCKTGYKNYVKYLLNHVNTYTGIAYKDDPTIMSWELANEPRCQTDATGDTLTNWVTEMSAYVKSIDSNHLLTVGDEG
;
A
#
# COMPACT_ATOMS: atom_id res chain seq x y z
N SER A 1 -12.87 5.06 11.84
CA SER A 1 -12.48 5.06 10.42
C SER A 1 -11.06 5.61 10.30
N LEU A 2 -10.35 5.35 9.20
CA LEU A 2 -9.01 5.90 8.98
C LEU A 2 -9.02 7.45 8.99
N ASP A 3 -10.05 8.06 8.39
CA ASP A 3 -10.30 9.51 8.44
C ASP A 3 -10.26 10.08 9.86
N TYR A 4 -10.98 9.45 10.78
CA TYR A 4 -11.05 9.89 12.17
C TYR A 4 -9.67 9.78 12.83
N THR A 5 -9.00 8.64 12.66
CA THR A 5 -7.65 8.39 13.20
C THR A 5 -6.65 9.44 12.72
N ILE A 6 -6.62 9.76 11.43
CA ILE A 6 -5.75 10.81 10.88
C ILE A 6 -6.10 12.17 11.50
N SER A 7 -7.40 12.51 11.59
CA SER A 7 -7.82 13.80 12.15
C SER A 7 -7.44 13.97 13.63
N GLU A 8 -7.54 12.91 14.44
CA GLU A 8 -7.15 12.95 15.86
C GLU A 8 -5.63 12.94 16.03
N ALA A 9 -4.91 12.16 15.21
CA ALA A 9 -3.45 12.19 15.20
C ALA A 9 -2.92 13.59 14.88
N SER A 10 -3.55 14.29 13.93
CA SER A 10 -3.23 15.67 13.58
C SER A 10 -3.38 16.61 14.77
N LYS A 11 -4.50 16.53 15.50
CA LYS A 11 -4.76 17.34 16.71
C LYS A 11 -3.76 17.08 17.83
N LEU A 12 -3.28 15.83 17.93
CA LEU A 12 -2.35 15.39 18.95
C LEU A 12 -0.87 15.54 18.53
N GLY A 13 -0.59 16.00 17.30
CA GLY A 13 0.78 16.12 16.79
C GLY A 13 1.48 14.78 16.54
N ILE A 14 0.72 13.70 16.36
CA ILE A 14 1.23 12.35 16.08
C ILE A 14 1.35 12.16 14.56
N LYS A 15 2.45 11.53 14.11
CA LYS A 15 2.68 11.17 12.71
C LYS A 15 2.35 9.70 12.47
N LEU A 16 1.86 9.39 11.27
CA LEU A 16 1.41 8.05 10.90
C LEU A 16 2.26 7.47 9.77
N ILE A 17 2.56 6.18 9.88
CA ILE A 17 3.09 5.33 8.81
C ILE A 17 1.99 4.32 8.49
N LEU A 18 1.61 4.21 7.21
CA LEU A 18 0.43 3.45 6.80
C LEU A 18 0.78 2.43 5.70
N PRO A 19 0.74 1.11 5.97
CA PRO A 19 0.86 0.08 4.94
C PRO A 19 -0.40 -0.03 4.09
N MET A 20 -0.21 -0.25 2.79
CA MET A 20 -1.30 -0.28 1.80
C MET A 20 -1.87 -1.67 1.53
N VAL A 21 -1.14 -2.73 1.88
CA VAL A 21 -1.63 -4.12 1.83
C VAL A 21 -0.88 -4.96 2.87
N ASN A 22 -1.44 -6.09 3.26
CA ASN A 22 -0.81 -7.05 4.15
C ASN A 22 -0.30 -8.26 3.36
N ASN A 23 0.91 -8.73 3.66
CA ASN A 23 1.38 -10.04 3.19
C ASN A 23 0.55 -11.18 3.79
N TRP A 24 0.06 -11.03 5.01
CA TRP A 24 -0.71 -12.05 5.70
C TRP A 24 -2.21 -11.94 5.43
N ASP A 25 -2.95 -13.01 5.71
CA ASP A 25 -4.40 -13.11 5.49
C ASP A 25 -5.23 -12.25 6.43
N ASP A 26 -4.63 -11.69 7.48
CA ASP A 26 -5.30 -10.73 8.36
C ASP A 26 -5.76 -9.51 7.55
N PHE A 27 -7.05 -9.21 7.64
CA PHE A 27 -7.76 -8.22 6.82
C PHE A 27 -7.84 -8.56 5.31
N GLY A 28 -7.61 -9.83 4.95
CA GLY A 28 -7.67 -10.37 3.59
C GLY A 28 -6.31 -10.48 2.91
N GLY A 29 -5.48 -9.45 3.00
CA GLY A 29 -4.11 -9.46 2.47
C GLY A 29 -3.96 -9.71 0.98
N MET A 30 -2.75 -10.09 0.56
CA MET A 30 -2.43 -10.41 -0.84
C MET A 30 -3.23 -11.61 -1.37
N ASP A 31 -3.50 -12.62 -0.55
CA ASP A 31 -4.26 -13.82 -0.94
C ASP A 31 -5.70 -13.50 -1.35
N GLN A 32 -6.28 -12.43 -0.79
CA GLN A 32 -7.59 -11.97 -1.23
C GLN A 32 -7.56 -11.39 -2.65
N TYR A 33 -6.49 -10.69 -3.04
CA TYR A 33 -6.29 -10.23 -4.41
C TYR A 33 -6.09 -11.40 -5.38
N VAL A 34 -5.28 -12.40 -4.98
CA VAL A 34 -5.06 -13.64 -5.74
C VAL A 34 -6.39 -14.34 -6.00
N THR A 35 -7.24 -14.45 -4.98
CA THR A 35 -8.57 -15.04 -5.08
C THR A 35 -9.46 -14.26 -6.06
N TRP A 36 -9.50 -12.93 -5.96
CA TRP A 36 -10.29 -12.09 -6.88
C TRP A 36 -9.79 -12.13 -8.32
N ALA A 37 -8.49 -12.35 -8.52
CA ALA A 37 -7.89 -12.52 -9.84
C ALA A 37 -8.11 -13.91 -10.46
N GLY A 38 -8.70 -14.86 -9.71
CA GLY A 38 -8.80 -16.26 -10.13
C GLY A 38 -7.44 -16.96 -10.25
N ALA A 39 -6.44 -16.46 -9.51
CA ALA A 39 -5.10 -17.03 -9.40
C ALA A 39 -5.04 -18.02 -8.22
N SER A 40 -3.87 -18.62 -7.96
CA SER A 40 -3.81 -19.78 -7.05
C SER A 40 -2.67 -19.78 -6.04
N LYS A 41 -1.64 -18.97 -6.24
CA LYS A 41 -0.48 -18.89 -5.35
C LYS A 41 -0.38 -17.48 -4.78
N HIS A 42 0.01 -17.39 -3.51
CA HIS A 42 0.27 -16.12 -2.83
C HIS A 42 1.10 -15.15 -3.69
N ASP A 43 2.26 -15.62 -4.15
CA ASP A 43 3.21 -14.85 -4.95
C ASP A 43 2.67 -14.44 -6.34
N ASP A 44 1.53 -14.98 -6.79
CA ASP A 44 0.84 -14.49 -8.00
C ASP A 44 0.41 -13.02 -7.81
N PHE A 45 0.28 -12.53 -6.56
CA PHE A 45 0.05 -11.12 -6.28
C PHE A 45 1.07 -10.18 -6.95
N TYR A 46 2.34 -10.59 -6.99
CA TYR A 46 3.43 -9.77 -7.52
C TYR A 46 3.53 -9.79 -9.06
N THR A 47 2.97 -10.82 -9.70
CA THR A 47 3.19 -11.08 -11.14
C THR A 47 1.91 -11.02 -11.96
N ASN A 48 0.77 -11.37 -11.38
CA ASN A 48 -0.52 -11.35 -12.06
C ASN A 48 -0.99 -9.91 -12.30
N GLU A 49 -1.22 -9.55 -13.56
CA GLU A 49 -1.62 -8.20 -13.95
C GLU A 49 -2.97 -7.76 -13.36
N THR A 50 -3.89 -8.69 -13.10
CA THR A 50 -5.17 -8.38 -12.44
C THR A 50 -4.94 -8.00 -10.97
N CYS A 51 -4.07 -8.71 -10.26
CA CYS A 51 -3.67 -8.36 -8.89
C CYS A 51 -3.01 -6.98 -8.84
N LYS A 52 -2.00 -6.76 -9.69
CA LYS A 52 -1.29 -5.47 -9.78
C LYS A 52 -2.23 -4.31 -10.12
N THR A 53 -3.16 -4.51 -11.06
CA THR A 53 -4.16 -3.51 -11.43
C THR A 53 -5.12 -3.23 -10.26
N GLY A 54 -5.58 -4.27 -9.57
CA GLY A 54 -6.41 -4.14 -8.37
C GLY A 54 -5.73 -3.30 -7.29
N TYR A 55 -4.47 -3.63 -6.98
CA TYR A 55 -3.66 -2.88 -6.01
C TYR A 55 -3.50 -1.41 -6.43
N LYS A 56 -3.10 -1.15 -7.68
CA LYS A 56 -2.96 0.23 -8.20
C LYS A 56 -4.26 1.02 -8.10
N ASN A 57 -5.40 0.40 -8.41
CA ASN A 57 -6.71 1.04 -8.29
C ASN A 57 -7.04 1.40 -6.83
N TYR A 58 -6.77 0.49 -5.90
CA TYR A 58 -6.93 0.75 -4.46
C TYR A 58 -6.03 1.90 -3.99
N VAL A 59 -4.74 1.86 -4.32
CA VAL A 59 -3.78 2.92 -3.98
C VAL A 59 -4.22 4.27 -4.52
N LYS A 60 -4.64 4.34 -5.79
CA LYS A 60 -5.14 5.58 -6.40
C LYS A 60 -6.37 6.11 -5.67
N TYR A 61 -7.29 5.24 -5.30
CA TYR A 61 -8.46 5.62 -4.52
C TYR A 61 -8.05 6.17 -3.15
N LEU A 62 -7.23 5.43 -2.41
CA LEU A 62 -6.76 5.80 -1.07
C LEU A 62 -6.04 7.16 -1.06
N LEU A 63 -5.06 7.36 -1.95
CA LEU A 63 -4.26 8.59 -2.00
C LEU A 63 -5.09 9.83 -2.36
N ASN A 64 -6.12 9.66 -3.21
CA ASN A 64 -7.01 10.76 -3.60
C ASN A 64 -8.26 10.88 -2.71
N HIS A 65 -8.42 10.02 -1.70
CA HIS A 65 -9.52 10.12 -0.76
C HIS A 65 -9.39 11.42 0.04
N VAL A 66 -10.49 12.17 0.10
CA VAL A 66 -10.58 13.41 0.87
C VAL A 66 -11.12 13.08 2.25
N ASN A 67 -10.30 13.32 3.27
CA ASN A 67 -10.68 13.06 4.65
C ASN A 67 -11.95 13.84 5.00
N THR A 68 -12.98 13.15 5.45
CA THR A 68 -14.30 13.73 5.75
C THR A 68 -14.30 14.67 6.96
N TYR A 69 -13.30 14.62 7.85
CA TYR A 69 -13.18 15.51 9.01
C TYR A 69 -12.31 16.74 8.75
N THR A 70 -11.28 16.61 7.90
CA THR A 70 -10.31 17.71 7.67
C THR A 70 -10.49 18.40 6.31
N GLY A 71 -11.14 17.73 5.35
CA GLY A 71 -11.28 18.21 3.97
C GLY A 71 -9.98 18.12 3.15
N ILE A 72 -8.95 17.46 3.66
CA ILE A 72 -7.64 17.33 3.01
C ILE A 72 -7.54 15.95 2.35
N ALA A 73 -7.06 15.90 1.10
CA ALA A 73 -6.77 14.63 0.44
C ALA A 73 -5.59 13.94 1.13
N TYR A 74 -5.61 12.62 1.27
CA TYR A 74 -4.54 11.89 1.99
C TYR A 74 -3.15 12.16 1.42
N LYS A 75 -3.00 12.25 0.09
CA LYS A 75 -1.73 12.62 -0.55
C LYS A 75 -1.20 14.03 -0.20
N ASP A 76 -2.04 14.88 0.38
CA ASP A 76 -1.73 16.26 0.77
C ASP A 76 -1.75 16.46 2.30
N ASP A 77 -2.06 15.44 3.10
CA ASP A 77 -2.20 15.55 4.56
C ASP A 77 -0.87 15.32 5.30
N PRO A 78 -0.23 16.37 5.85
CA PRO A 78 1.09 16.25 6.46
C PRO A 78 1.10 15.42 7.75
N THR A 79 -0.05 15.00 8.28
CA THR A 79 -0.16 14.10 9.42
C THR A 79 0.37 12.71 9.06
N ILE A 80 0.22 12.31 7.80
CA ILE A 80 0.82 11.10 7.25
C ILE A 80 2.30 11.41 7.01
N MET A 81 3.19 10.57 7.52
CA MET A 81 4.64 10.72 7.34
C MET A 81 5.11 9.91 6.14
N SER A 82 4.69 8.64 6.07
CA SER A 82 5.06 7.74 4.99
C SER A 82 3.97 6.73 4.67
N TRP A 83 4.01 6.26 3.44
CA TRP A 83 3.31 5.07 3.00
C TRP A 83 4.26 3.87 2.99
N GLU A 84 3.72 2.69 3.24
CA GLU A 84 4.40 1.41 3.04
C GLU A 84 3.69 0.63 1.94
N LEU A 85 4.44 0.15 0.94
CA LEU A 85 3.86 -0.59 -0.17
C LEU A 85 3.14 -1.86 0.30
N ALA A 86 3.73 -2.59 1.24
CA ALA A 86 3.14 -3.76 1.84
C ALA A 86 3.71 -3.98 3.24
N ASN A 87 2.88 -4.46 4.16
CA ASN A 87 3.36 -4.99 5.43
C ASN A 87 4.00 -6.37 5.19
N GLU A 88 5.29 -6.48 5.53
CA GLU A 88 6.09 -7.72 5.52
C GLU A 88 6.03 -8.52 4.21
N PRO A 89 6.23 -7.91 3.02
CA PRO A 89 6.14 -8.63 1.75
C PRO A 89 7.19 -9.74 1.66
N ARG A 90 6.74 -10.95 1.32
CA ARG A 90 7.58 -12.12 1.08
C ARG A 90 7.25 -12.74 -0.28
N CYS A 91 8.28 -13.18 -1.00
CA CYS A 91 8.14 -13.95 -2.24
C CYS A 91 8.99 -15.21 -2.14
N GLN A 92 8.40 -16.32 -1.69
CA GLN A 92 9.12 -17.57 -1.43
C GLN A 92 9.38 -18.39 -2.69
N THR A 93 8.61 -18.15 -3.75
CA THR A 93 8.74 -18.85 -5.03
C THR A 93 9.92 -18.35 -5.87
N ASP A 94 10.48 -17.18 -5.54
CA ASP A 94 11.65 -16.61 -6.20
C ASP A 94 12.75 -16.23 -5.21
N ALA A 95 13.68 -17.16 -4.98
CA ALA A 95 14.81 -16.96 -4.09
C ALA A 95 15.84 -15.93 -4.58
N THR A 96 15.75 -15.45 -5.83
CA THR A 96 16.66 -14.39 -6.33
C THR A 96 16.30 -13.01 -5.78
N GLY A 97 15.04 -12.81 -5.41
CA GLY A 97 14.50 -11.51 -4.99
C GLY A 97 14.11 -10.59 -6.16
N ASP A 98 14.30 -11.01 -7.41
CA ASP A 98 14.02 -10.19 -8.60
C ASP A 98 12.52 -9.87 -8.71
N THR A 99 11.66 -10.85 -8.44
CA THR A 99 10.20 -10.66 -8.48
C THR A 99 9.74 -9.54 -7.56
N LEU A 100 10.19 -9.56 -6.30
CA LEU A 100 9.83 -8.53 -5.33
C LEU A 100 10.46 -7.18 -5.69
N THR A 101 11.72 -7.16 -6.12
CA THR A 101 12.42 -5.93 -6.53
C THR A 101 11.73 -5.24 -7.71
N ASN A 102 11.32 -6.02 -8.72
CA ASN A 102 10.60 -5.51 -9.88
C ASN A 102 9.23 -4.96 -9.48
N TRP A 103 8.49 -5.68 -8.63
CA TRP A 103 7.19 -5.21 -8.14
C TRP A 103 7.33 -3.93 -7.32
N VAL A 104 8.30 -3.87 -6.40
CA VAL A 104 8.58 -2.66 -5.60
C VAL A 104 8.90 -1.49 -6.51
N THR A 105 9.77 -1.67 -7.51
CA THR A 105 10.14 -0.63 -8.46
C THR A 105 8.92 -0.11 -9.24
N GLU A 106 8.07 -1.01 -9.70
CA GLU A 106 6.84 -0.68 -10.44
C GLU A 106 5.86 0.10 -9.56
N MET A 107 5.57 -0.40 -8.35
CA MET A 107 4.57 0.18 -7.46
C MET A 107 5.07 1.47 -6.81
N SER A 108 6.36 1.58 -6.51
CA SER A 108 6.94 2.82 -5.98
C SER A 108 6.84 3.95 -6.99
N ALA A 109 7.17 3.69 -8.25
CA ALA A 109 7.03 4.66 -9.34
C ALA A 109 5.56 5.07 -9.53
N TYR A 110 4.62 4.11 -9.44
CA TYR A 110 3.20 4.40 -9.54
C TYR A 110 2.68 5.28 -8.39
N VAL A 111 2.98 4.94 -7.14
CA VAL A 111 2.61 5.76 -5.97
C VAL A 111 3.17 7.18 -6.12
N LYS A 112 4.45 7.31 -6.48
CA LYS A 112 5.11 8.62 -6.66
C LYS A 112 4.59 9.44 -7.82
N SER A 113 3.95 8.81 -8.81
CA SER A 113 3.25 9.53 -9.87
C SER A 113 1.97 10.22 -9.40
N ILE A 114 1.42 9.80 -8.25
CA ILE A 114 0.18 10.33 -7.66
C ILE A 114 0.49 11.24 -6.46
N ASP A 115 1.41 10.82 -5.60
CA ASP A 115 1.82 11.50 -4.38
C ASP A 115 3.34 11.75 -4.40
N SER A 116 3.69 13.02 -4.59
CA SER A 116 5.08 13.48 -4.58
C SER A 116 5.51 14.13 -3.25
N ASN A 117 4.61 14.17 -2.25
CA ASN A 117 4.81 14.84 -0.98
C ASN A 117 5.37 13.88 0.09
N HIS A 118 4.74 12.70 0.24
CA HIS A 118 5.03 11.79 1.35
C HIS A 118 6.26 10.92 1.11
N LEU A 119 6.91 10.48 2.19
CA LEU A 119 7.90 9.41 2.11
C LEU A 119 7.23 8.09 1.68
N LEU A 120 8.00 7.19 1.07
CA LEU A 120 7.53 5.87 0.66
C LEU A 120 8.60 4.83 1.01
N THR A 121 8.19 3.78 1.71
CA THR A 121 9.02 2.64 2.10
C THR A 121 8.39 1.35 1.58
N VAL A 122 9.16 0.26 1.59
CA VAL A 122 8.63 -1.06 1.19
C VAL A 122 7.75 -1.62 2.30
N GLY A 123 8.29 -1.70 3.52
CA GLY A 123 7.65 -2.33 4.69
C GLY A 123 8.09 -3.78 4.91
N ASP A 124 9.24 -4.17 4.36
CA ASP A 124 9.87 -5.48 4.53
C ASP A 124 10.48 -5.68 5.92
N GLU A 125 10.56 -6.95 6.33
CA GLU A 125 11.33 -7.35 7.51
C GLU A 125 12.82 -7.27 7.18
N GLY A 126 13.58 -6.54 8.01
CA GLY A 126 15.01 -6.27 7.79
C GLY A 126 15.92 -7.48 7.87
#